data_AF-A0A1S3QH93-F1
#
_entry.id   AF-A0A1S3QH93-F1
#
_cell.length_a   1.000
_cell.length_b   1.000
_cell.length_c   1.000
_cell.angle_alpha   90.00
_cell.angle_beta   90.00
_cell.angle_gamma   90.00
#
_symmetry.space_group_name_H-M   'P 1'
#
loop_
_entity.id
_entity.type
_entity.pdbx_description
1 polymer ?
#
loop_
_entity_poly.entity_id
_entity_poly.type
_entity_poly.pdbx_seq_one_letter_code
_entity_poly.pdbx_strand_id
1 'polypeptide(L)'
;MSPVPPVLHPYWAWRWYHVPCPPCPPPLLGLEMSGLVYTEEEWEREWNELLKLASSEPRTHSSKNNNNTGGVDNSEDPVYESLEEFHVFVLAHVLRRPIIVVADTMLRDSGGEAFAPIPFGGLYLPLEVPPNLCHCSPLVLAYDQAHFSALVSMEQKDQHQEQAVIPLTDSEHKLLSLHFATDPGKDWEWGRDDNDNIKLAK
;
A
#
# COMPACT_ATOMS: atom_id res chain seq x y z
N MET A 1 28.84 2.55 -7.75
CA MET A 1 28.33 2.06 -6.46
C MET A 1 26.83 1.95 -6.59
N SER A 2 26.33 0.74 -6.82
CA SER A 2 24.90 0.47 -6.83
C SER A 2 24.37 0.60 -5.40
N PRO A 3 23.25 1.31 -5.16
CA PRO A 3 22.64 1.32 -3.84
C PRO A 3 22.17 -0.10 -3.52
N VAL A 4 22.66 -0.64 -2.40
CA VAL A 4 22.17 -1.91 -1.85
C VAL A 4 20.75 -1.63 -1.36
N PRO A 5 19.72 -2.33 -1.86
CA PRO A 5 18.36 -2.16 -1.33
C PRO A 5 18.35 -2.52 0.16
N PRO A 6 17.61 -1.78 1.00
CA PRO A 6 17.47 -2.15 2.40
C PRO A 6 16.89 -3.56 2.49
N VAL A 7 17.58 -4.44 3.19
CA VAL A 7 17.11 -5.81 3.46
C VAL A 7 15.96 -5.69 4.46
N LEU A 8 14.73 -5.65 3.93
CA LEU A 8 13.52 -5.76 4.74
C LEU A 8 13.42 -7.21 5.25
N HIS A 9 13.69 -7.40 6.53
CA HIS A 9 13.67 -8.72 7.16
C HIS A 9 12.21 -9.20 7.29
N PRO A 10 11.90 -10.50 7.16
CA PRO A 10 10.54 -11.03 7.30
C PRO A 10 9.80 -10.59 8.56
N TYR A 11 10.50 -10.31 9.67
CA TYR A 11 9.92 -9.78 10.91
C TYR A 11 9.27 -8.39 10.79
N TRP A 12 9.42 -7.70 9.66
CA TRP A 12 8.75 -6.43 9.39
C TRP A 12 7.25 -6.60 9.10
N ALA A 13 6.84 -7.70 8.46
CA ALA A 13 5.42 -8.03 8.21
C ALA A 13 4.66 -8.37 9.49
N TRP A 14 5.36 -9.09 10.38
CA TRP A 14 4.87 -9.61 11.66
C TRP A 14 4.45 -8.53 12.66
N ARG A 15 4.97 -7.31 12.49
CA ARG A 15 4.61 -6.18 13.32
C ARG A 15 3.28 -5.57 12.91
N TRP A 16 2.95 -5.52 11.63
CA TRP A 16 1.83 -4.70 11.20
C TRP A 16 0.48 -5.42 11.15
N TYR A 17 0.49 -6.76 11.10
CA TYR A 17 -0.74 -7.55 11.04
C TYR A 17 -0.67 -8.79 11.94
N HIS A 18 -1.40 -8.72 13.06
CA HIS A 18 -1.98 -9.82 13.84
C HIS A 18 -1.16 -11.12 14.04
N VAL A 19 -0.53 -11.23 15.21
CA VAL A 19 -0.28 -12.53 15.86
C VAL A 19 -0.82 -12.47 17.29
N PRO A 20 -1.88 -13.23 17.63
CA PRO A 20 -2.18 -13.56 19.01
C PRO A 20 -1.13 -14.56 19.49
N CYS A 21 -0.44 -14.21 20.58
CA CYS A 21 0.29 -15.19 21.37
C CYS A 21 -0.74 -15.94 22.24
N PRO A 22 -1.00 -17.25 22.06
CA PRO A 22 -1.75 -18.01 23.06
C PRO A 22 -0.93 -18.00 24.36
N PRO A 23 -1.52 -17.61 25.52
CA PRO A 23 -2.92 -17.86 25.89
C PRO A 23 -3.82 -16.60 25.99
N CYS A 24 -3.50 -15.50 25.30
CA CYS A 24 -4.25 -14.25 25.47
C CYS A 24 -5.56 -14.20 24.64
N PRO A 25 -6.65 -13.63 25.18
CA PRO A 25 -7.90 -13.46 24.43
C PRO A 25 -7.75 -12.35 23.36
N PRO A 26 -8.48 -12.44 22.23
CA PRO A 26 -8.28 -11.56 21.07
C PRO A 26 -8.84 -10.14 21.29
N PRO A 27 -8.19 -9.09 20.76
CA PRO A 27 -8.84 -7.79 20.60
C PRO A 27 -9.34 -7.51 19.17
N LEU A 28 -10.31 -6.59 19.16
CA LEU A 28 -11.17 -6.11 18.07
C LEU A 28 -10.35 -5.09 17.23
N LEU A 29 -10.20 -5.18 15.90
CA LEU A 29 -11.14 -4.51 14.97
C LEU A 29 -10.86 -4.76 13.46
N GLY A 30 -9.95 -5.66 13.06
CA GLY A 30 -9.59 -5.84 11.63
C GLY A 30 -9.94 -7.20 11.01
N LEU A 31 -9.57 -8.29 11.69
CA LEU A 31 -9.76 -9.68 11.23
C LEU A 31 -11.05 -10.35 11.74
N GLU A 32 -11.83 -9.65 12.55
CA GLU A 32 -13.07 -10.20 13.12
C GLU A 32 -14.19 -10.40 12.09
N MET A 33 -14.19 -9.62 11.00
CA MET A 33 -15.27 -9.74 10.00
C MET A 33 -15.22 -11.05 9.21
N SER A 34 -14.05 -11.70 9.09
CA SER A 34 -13.89 -13.01 8.43
C SER A 34 -13.64 -14.17 9.39
N GLY A 35 -13.19 -13.90 10.63
CA GLY A 35 -12.82 -14.93 11.60
C GLY A 35 -11.57 -15.72 11.22
N LEU A 36 -10.77 -15.20 10.28
CA LEU A 36 -9.57 -15.86 9.79
C LEU A 36 -8.40 -15.65 10.77
N VAL A 37 -7.77 -16.74 11.20
CA VAL A 37 -6.57 -16.71 12.05
C VAL A 37 -5.46 -17.43 11.31
N TYR A 38 -4.43 -16.69 10.93
CA TYR A 38 -3.26 -17.22 10.24
C TYR A 38 -2.27 -17.88 11.21
N THR A 39 -1.63 -18.96 10.76
CA THR A 39 -0.44 -19.51 11.44
C THR A 39 0.84 -18.75 11.06
N GLU A 40 1.94 -19.01 11.78
CA GLU A 40 3.27 -18.46 11.48
C GLU A 40 3.69 -18.74 10.03
N GLU A 41 3.50 -19.97 9.58
CA GLU A 41 3.86 -20.42 8.25
C GLU A 41 2.98 -19.79 7.16
N GLU A 42 1.73 -19.47 7.48
CA GLU A 42 0.83 -18.78 6.54
C GLU A 42 1.20 -17.30 6.42
N TRP A 43 1.52 -16.64 7.53
CA TRP A 43 2.05 -15.27 7.51
C TRP A 43 3.33 -15.16 6.69
N GLU A 44 4.27 -16.10 6.87
CA GLU A 44 5.49 -16.15 6.08
C GLU A 44 5.18 -16.35 4.58
N ARG A 45 4.16 -17.16 4.26
CA ARG A 45 3.74 -17.38 2.87
C ARG A 45 3.16 -16.11 2.24
N GLU A 46 2.23 -15.43 2.91
CA GLU A 46 1.65 -14.18 2.43
C GLU A 46 2.72 -13.10 2.21
N TRP A 47 3.68 -13.00 3.15
CA TRP A 47 4.80 -12.08 3.00
C TRP A 47 5.67 -12.40 1.78
N ASN A 48 5.96 -13.68 1.55
CA ASN A 48 6.75 -14.09 0.38
C ASN A 48 6.01 -13.81 -0.94
N GLU A 49 4.67 -13.93 -0.98
CA GLU A 49 3.89 -13.53 -2.16
C GLU A 49 3.92 -12.01 -2.36
N LEU A 50 3.79 -11.20 -1.30
CA LEU A 50 3.99 -9.74 -1.38
C LEU A 50 5.35 -9.38 -2.01
N LEU A 51 6.44 -10.00 -1.54
CA LEU A 51 7.78 -9.77 -2.10
C LEU A 51 7.89 -10.15 -3.57
N LYS A 52 7.20 -11.21 -3.99
CA LYS A 52 7.18 -11.69 -5.37
C LYS A 52 6.45 -10.74 -6.31
N LEU A 53 5.39 -10.08 -5.84
CA LEU A 53 4.71 -9.02 -6.61
C LEU A 53 5.64 -7.84 -6.91
N ALA A 54 6.54 -7.51 -5.98
CA ALA A 54 7.55 -6.46 -6.16
C ALA A 54 8.73 -6.87 -7.08
N SER A 55 8.74 -8.10 -7.62
CA SER A 55 9.82 -8.56 -8.48
C SER A 55 9.88 -7.75 -9.79
N SER A 56 11.10 -7.45 -10.23
CA SER A 56 11.36 -6.82 -11.54
C SER A 56 11.40 -7.83 -12.69
N GLU A 57 11.12 -9.11 -12.42
CA GLU A 57 10.98 -10.14 -13.43
C GLU A 57 9.60 -10.06 -14.08
N PRO A 58 9.50 -9.93 -15.42
CA PRO A 58 8.21 -9.92 -16.11
C PRO A 58 7.46 -11.23 -15.88
N ARG A 59 6.13 -11.15 -15.82
CA ARG A 59 5.27 -12.34 -15.78
C ARG A 59 5.57 -13.18 -17.02
N THR A 60 6.16 -14.35 -16.81
CA THR A 60 6.38 -15.28 -17.92
C THR A 60 5.03 -15.81 -18.38
N HIS A 61 4.45 -15.22 -19.42
CA HIS A 61 3.42 -15.90 -20.22
C HIS A 61 4.13 -17.04 -20.96
N SER A 62 4.48 -18.10 -20.21
CA SER A 62 4.89 -19.37 -20.77
C SER A 62 3.68 -19.95 -21.49
N SER A 63 3.48 -19.56 -22.75
CA SER A 63 2.53 -20.18 -23.66
C SER A 63 2.97 -21.63 -23.87
N LYS A 64 2.59 -22.51 -22.93
CA LYS A 64 2.60 -23.96 -23.13
C LYS A 64 1.44 -24.27 -24.06
N ASN A 65 1.64 -24.11 -25.36
CA ASN A 65 0.96 -24.90 -26.39
C ASN A 65 1.67 -24.79 -27.76
N ASN A 66 2.49 -25.80 -28.02
CA ASN A 66 2.45 -26.67 -29.20
C ASN A 66 2.10 -26.06 -30.58
N ASN A 67 3.05 -26.20 -31.52
CA ASN A 67 2.91 -26.29 -32.97
C ASN A 67 2.48 -25.06 -33.80
N ASN A 68 3.45 -24.64 -34.61
CA ASN A 68 3.35 -24.27 -36.03
C ASN A 68 3.00 -22.80 -36.40
N THR A 69 3.68 -22.36 -37.45
CA THR A 69 3.44 -21.18 -38.32
C THR A 69 3.69 -19.77 -37.76
N GLY A 70 4.90 -19.27 -38.03
CA GLY A 70 5.16 -18.02 -38.76
C GLY A 70 4.41 -16.74 -38.39
N GLY A 71 5.17 -15.75 -37.94
CA GLY A 71 4.91 -14.35 -38.27
C GLY A 71 4.69 -13.41 -37.08
N VAL A 72 5.40 -12.29 -37.16
CA VAL A 72 5.26 -11.02 -36.43
C VAL A 72 6.01 -10.95 -35.09
N ASP A 73 7.16 -10.28 -35.13
CA ASP A 73 7.80 -9.62 -33.98
C ASP A 73 6.79 -8.66 -33.33
N ASN A 74 5.98 -9.16 -32.40
CA ASN A 74 5.41 -8.33 -31.37
C ASN A 74 6.42 -8.36 -30.22
N SER A 75 7.20 -7.30 -30.08
CA SER A 75 7.86 -6.98 -28.81
C SER A 75 6.74 -6.71 -27.80
N GLU A 76 6.13 -7.75 -27.26
CA GLU A 76 5.14 -7.62 -26.19
C GLU A 76 5.84 -6.94 -25.02
N ASP A 77 5.37 -5.75 -24.65
CA ASP A 77 5.90 -5.03 -23.51
C ASP A 77 5.82 -5.95 -22.28
N PRO A 78 6.89 -6.05 -21.47
CA PRO A 78 6.90 -6.92 -20.31
C PRO A 78 5.74 -6.56 -19.37
N VAL A 79 4.85 -7.51 -19.13
CA VAL A 79 3.74 -7.36 -18.18
C VAL A 79 4.25 -7.73 -16.79
N TYR A 80 4.06 -6.83 -15.83
CA TYR A 80 4.43 -7.04 -14.42
C TYR A 80 3.21 -7.41 -13.58
N GLU A 81 3.47 -7.89 -12.36
CA GLU A 81 2.42 -8.12 -11.38
C GLU A 81 1.82 -6.79 -10.88
N SER A 82 0.53 -6.83 -10.53
CA SER A 82 -0.12 -5.69 -9.89
C SER A 82 0.33 -5.57 -8.44
N LEU A 83 0.53 -4.34 -7.98
CA LEU A 83 1.00 -4.05 -6.63
C LEU A 83 -0.17 -3.74 -5.68
N GLU A 84 0.02 -4.09 -4.41
CA GLU A 84 -0.91 -3.83 -3.31
C GLU A 84 -0.59 -2.54 -2.53
N GLU A 85 -1.48 -2.11 -1.63
CA GLU A 85 -1.34 -0.88 -0.82
C GLU A 85 -0.05 -0.82 -0.01
N PHE A 86 0.46 -1.98 0.43
CA PHE A 86 1.72 -2.06 1.15
C PHE A 86 2.91 -1.58 0.30
N HIS A 87 2.87 -1.81 -1.02
CA HIS A 87 3.92 -1.33 -1.92
C HIS A 87 3.91 0.19 -2.06
N VAL A 88 2.74 0.83 -1.95
CA VAL A 88 2.64 2.30 -1.92
C VAL A 88 3.28 2.86 -0.64
N PHE A 89 3.06 2.18 0.50
CA PHE A 89 3.71 2.52 1.76
C PHE A 89 5.24 2.40 1.69
N VAL A 90 5.75 1.29 1.13
CA VAL A 90 7.19 1.10 0.91
C VAL A 90 7.74 2.14 -0.08
N LEU A 91 6.99 2.48 -1.14
CA LEU A 91 7.38 3.52 -2.09
C LEU A 91 7.54 4.89 -1.42
N ALA A 92 6.64 5.25 -0.48
CA ALA A 92 6.76 6.48 0.30
C ALA A 92 8.09 6.55 1.08
N HIS A 93 8.53 5.42 1.64
CA HIS A 93 9.82 5.29 2.33
C HIS A 93 11.00 5.41 1.38
N VAL A 94 10.96 4.75 0.22
CA VAL A 94 12.00 4.82 -0.80
C VAL A 94 12.19 6.26 -1.28
N LEU A 95 11.09 6.98 -1.52
CA LEU A 95 11.10 8.38 -1.94
C LEU A 95 11.36 9.37 -0.80
N ARG A 96 11.27 8.91 0.46
CA ARG A 96 11.26 9.77 1.67
C ARG A 96 10.29 10.93 1.51
N ARG A 97 9.10 10.65 0.97
CA ARG A 97 8.12 11.64 0.56
C ARG A 97 6.71 11.10 0.85
N PRO A 98 5.84 11.87 1.51
CA PRO A 98 4.44 11.51 1.68
C PRO A 98 3.76 11.24 0.33
N ILE A 99 2.93 10.20 0.27
CA ILE A 99 2.09 9.90 -0.89
C ILE A 99 0.63 10.05 -0.47
N ILE A 100 -0.16 10.76 -1.27
CA ILE A 100 -1.60 10.89 -1.10
C ILE A 100 -2.26 10.21 -2.29
N VAL A 101 -3.09 9.20 -2.03
CA VAL A 101 -3.85 8.50 -3.06
C VAL A 101 -5.31 8.91 -2.97
N VAL A 102 -5.81 9.53 -4.03
CA VAL A 102 -7.22 9.83 -4.24
C VAL A 102 -7.85 8.66 -4.98
N ALA A 103 -8.85 8.03 -4.38
CA ALA A 103 -9.54 6.89 -4.95
C ALA A 103 -11.01 6.86 -4.48
N ASP A 104 -11.84 6.13 -5.21
CA ASP A 104 -13.15 5.73 -4.71
C ASP A 104 -13.02 4.80 -3.50
N THR A 105 -14.09 4.68 -2.71
CA THR A 105 -14.11 3.82 -1.51
C THR A 105 -14.58 2.39 -1.78
N MET A 106 -15.38 2.20 -2.83
CA MET A 106 -16.02 0.92 -3.17
C MET A 106 -15.96 0.70 -4.68
N LEU A 107 -15.53 -0.50 -5.09
CA LEU A 107 -15.75 -1.03 -6.42
C LEU A 107 -17.25 -1.26 -6.65
N ARG A 108 -17.71 -0.94 -7.84
CA ARG A 108 -19.10 -1.12 -8.26
C ARG A 108 -19.21 -2.13 -9.39
N ASP A 109 -20.27 -2.94 -9.37
CA ASP A 109 -20.56 -3.87 -10.45
C ASP A 109 -21.22 -3.19 -11.66
N SER A 110 -21.59 -3.95 -12.69
CA SER A 110 -22.28 -3.42 -13.88
C SER A 110 -23.69 -2.89 -13.59
N GLY A 111 -24.28 -3.25 -12.44
CA GLY A 111 -25.52 -2.69 -11.93
C GLY A 111 -25.34 -1.40 -11.13
N GLY A 112 -24.09 -1.02 -10.81
CA GLY A 112 -23.76 0.13 -9.98
C GLY A 112 -23.77 -0.16 -8.47
N GLU A 113 -24.03 -1.41 -8.07
CA GLU A 113 -24.06 -1.83 -6.67
C GLU A 113 -22.65 -2.02 -6.12
N ALA A 114 -22.47 -1.72 -4.83
CA ALA A 114 -21.18 -1.86 -4.17
C ALA A 114 -20.79 -3.35 -4.09
N PHE A 115 -19.60 -3.67 -4.60
CA PHE A 115 -19.08 -5.03 -4.70
C PHE A 115 -18.01 -5.31 -3.64
N ALA A 116 -16.99 -4.46 -3.56
CA ALA A 116 -15.85 -4.64 -2.65
C ALA A 116 -15.19 -3.29 -2.32
N PRO A 117 -14.59 -3.11 -1.14
CA PRO A 117 -13.84 -1.90 -0.81
C PRO A 117 -12.57 -1.75 -1.64
N ILE A 118 -12.17 -0.50 -1.91
CA ILE A 118 -10.88 -0.17 -2.55
C ILE A 118 -9.88 0.22 -1.45
N PRO A 119 -8.80 -0.55 -1.24
CA PRO A 119 -7.89 -0.34 -0.11
C PRO A 119 -6.85 0.75 -0.34
N PHE A 120 -6.78 1.36 -1.52
CA PHE A 120 -5.68 2.27 -1.88
C PHE A 120 -5.84 3.72 -1.40
N GLY A 121 -7.07 4.22 -1.26
CA GLY A 121 -7.32 5.63 -0.94
C GLY A 121 -6.80 6.02 0.44
N GLY A 122 -6.08 7.14 0.54
CA GLY A 122 -5.59 7.66 1.83
C GLY A 122 -4.18 8.24 1.81
N LEU A 123 -3.59 8.32 3.00
CA LEU A 123 -2.28 8.89 3.29
C LEU A 123 -1.25 7.79 3.54
N TYR A 124 -0.09 7.89 2.89
CA TYR A 124 1.06 7.02 3.11
C TYR A 124 2.25 7.87 3.51
N LEU A 125 2.70 7.71 4.75
CA LEU A 125 3.80 8.49 5.31
C LEU A 125 5.04 7.61 5.49
N PRO A 126 6.26 8.14 5.26
CA PRO A 126 7.50 7.44 5.54
C PRO A 126 7.78 7.45 7.06
N LEU A 127 6.94 6.78 7.85
CA LEU A 127 6.94 6.86 9.31
C LEU A 127 8.24 6.37 9.96
N GLU A 128 8.94 5.42 9.33
CA GLU A 128 10.22 4.89 9.80
C GLU A 128 11.42 5.80 9.45
N VAL A 129 11.15 6.98 8.87
CA VAL A 129 12.16 7.98 8.50
C VAL A 129 11.89 9.29 9.25
N PRO A 130 12.89 9.83 9.97
CA PRO A 130 12.75 11.12 10.65
C PRO A 130 12.23 12.22 9.71
N PRO A 131 11.19 12.99 10.09
CA PRO A 131 10.55 13.96 9.20
C PRO A 131 11.49 15.01 8.60
N ASN A 132 12.57 15.36 9.31
CA ASN A 132 13.61 16.28 8.86
C ASN A 132 14.47 15.73 7.71
N LEU A 133 14.39 14.43 7.42
CA LEU A 133 15.03 13.76 6.30
C LEU A 133 14.07 13.50 5.13
N CYS A 134 12.81 13.94 5.25
CA CYS A 134 11.76 13.72 4.27
C CYS A 134 11.39 15.02 3.54
N HIS A 135 10.88 14.87 2.32
CA HIS A 135 10.27 15.97 1.57
C HIS A 135 8.88 16.29 2.14
N CYS A 136 8.61 17.57 2.43
CA CYS A 136 7.30 17.99 2.98
C CYS A 136 6.18 18.09 1.93
N SER A 137 6.53 18.23 0.65
CA SER A 137 5.53 18.30 -0.44
C SER A 137 5.11 16.88 -0.83
N PRO A 138 3.82 16.52 -0.80
CA PRO A 138 3.38 15.17 -1.12
C PRO A 138 3.51 14.86 -2.61
N LEU A 139 3.64 13.57 -2.94
CA LEU A 139 3.31 13.04 -4.27
C LEU A 139 1.82 12.69 -4.26
N VAL A 140 1.06 13.20 -5.23
CA VAL A 140 -0.38 12.93 -5.31
C VAL A 140 -0.66 11.98 -6.47
N LEU A 141 -1.37 10.90 -6.17
CA LEU A 141 -1.81 9.90 -7.13
C LEU A 141 -3.33 9.80 -7.14
N ALA A 142 -3.90 9.48 -8.29
CA ALA A 142 -5.25 8.96 -8.43
C ALA A 142 -5.18 7.46 -8.66
N TYR A 143 -6.13 6.72 -8.09
CA TYR A 143 -6.33 5.30 -8.37
C TYR A 143 -7.76 5.08 -8.86
N ASP A 144 -7.90 4.54 -10.06
CA ASP A 144 -9.17 4.11 -10.65
C ASP A 144 -8.94 2.87 -11.53
N GLN A 145 -9.87 1.91 -11.50
CA GLN A 145 -9.86 0.72 -12.35
C GLN A 145 -8.49 0.01 -12.47
N ALA A 146 -7.87 -0.28 -11.33
CA ALA A 146 -6.55 -0.93 -11.26
C ALA A 146 -5.40 -0.13 -11.92
N HIS A 147 -5.54 1.19 -12.02
CA HIS A 147 -4.55 2.06 -12.64
C HIS A 147 -4.20 3.23 -11.72
N PHE A 148 -2.89 3.50 -11.58
CA PHE A 148 -2.38 4.68 -10.88
C PHE A 148 -2.04 5.79 -11.87
N SER A 149 -2.34 7.03 -11.51
CA SER A 149 -2.00 8.20 -12.32
C SER A 149 -1.54 9.36 -11.45
N ALA A 150 -0.48 10.06 -11.86
CA ALA A 150 -0.02 11.24 -11.14
C ALA A 150 -1.01 12.39 -11.32
N LEU A 151 -1.44 13.00 -10.20
CA LEU A 151 -2.23 14.22 -10.24
C LEU A 151 -1.30 15.43 -10.22
N VAL A 152 -1.46 16.29 -11.22
CA VAL A 152 -0.66 17.50 -11.37
C VAL A 152 -1.59 18.71 -11.52
N SER A 153 -1.16 19.83 -10.98
CA SER A 153 -1.86 21.09 -11.22
C SER A 153 -1.60 21.57 -12.63
N MET A 154 -2.61 22.19 -13.23
CA MET A 154 -2.41 22.95 -14.46
C MET A 154 -1.49 24.15 -14.18
N GLU A 155 -0.63 24.47 -15.14
CA GLU A 155 0.25 25.63 -15.08
C GLU A 155 -0.57 26.91 -15.25
N GLN A 156 -0.59 27.76 -14.23
CA GLN A 156 -1.26 29.05 -14.28
C GLN A 156 -0.26 30.11 -14.81
N LYS A 157 -0.64 30.82 -15.88
CA LYS A 157 0.23 31.82 -16.55
C LYS A 157 0.48 33.09 -15.72
N ASP A 158 -0.32 33.32 -14.69
CA ASP A 158 -0.16 34.46 -13.80
C ASP A 158 0.67 34.06 -12.57
N GLN A 159 1.86 34.66 -12.44
CA GLN A 159 2.87 34.37 -11.41
C GLN A 159 2.45 34.67 -9.95
N HIS A 160 1.18 34.99 -9.69
CA HIS A 160 0.63 35.02 -8.33
C HIS A 160 0.12 33.62 -7.97
N GLN A 161 1.09 32.75 -7.69
CA GLN A 161 0.97 31.31 -7.42
C GLN A 161 -0.09 30.97 -6.37
N GLU A 162 -1.26 30.50 -6.78
CA GLU A 162 -2.02 29.58 -5.95
C GLU A 162 -1.27 28.25 -5.99
N GLN A 163 -0.49 27.97 -4.94
CA GLN A 163 0.11 26.67 -4.75
C GLN A 163 -1.01 25.64 -4.72
N ALA A 164 -0.96 24.64 -5.61
CA ALA A 164 -1.99 23.62 -5.67
C ALA A 164 -2.14 22.92 -4.31
N VAL A 165 -3.38 22.89 -3.81
CA VAL A 165 -3.72 22.29 -2.53
C VAL A 165 -4.53 21.02 -2.76
N ILE A 166 -4.36 20.06 -1.87
CA ILE A 166 -5.15 18.84 -1.82
C ILE A 166 -5.78 18.72 -0.42
N PRO A 167 -7.10 18.51 -0.31
CA PRO A 167 -7.73 18.27 0.98
C PRO A 167 -7.22 16.96 1.60
N LEU A 168 -7.04 16.97 2.92
CA LEU A 168 -6.73 15.78 3.71
C LEU A 168 -7.98 15.12 4.30
N THR A 169 -9.15 15.49 3.78
CA THR A 169 -10.45 14.95 4.15
C THR A 169 -11.22 14.54 2.90
N ASP A 170 -12.17 13.63 3.08
CA ASP A 170 -13.17 13.31 2.06
C ASP A 170 -14.25 14.40 1.94
N SER A 171 -15.24 14.14 1.08
CA SER A 171 -16.41 15.01 0.85
C SER A 171 -17.31 15.18 2.06
N GLU A 172 -17.21 14.30 3.05
CA GLU A 172 -17.96 14.35 4.32
C GLU A 172 -17.15 15.02 5.44
N HIS A 173 -15.99 15.61 5.10
CA HIS A 173 -15.04 16.22 6.04
C HIS A 173 -14.41 15.25 7.04
N LYS A 174 -14.47 13.94 6.78
CA LYS A 174 -13.74 12.94 7.56
C LYS A 174 -12.29 12.88 7.08
N LEU A 175 -11.36 12.76 8.02
CA LEU A 175 -9.93 12.63 7.70
C LEU A 175 -9.68 11.39 6.82
N LEU A 176 -8.82 11.56 5.82
CA LEU A 176 -8.35 10.44 5.01
C LEU A 176 -7.65 9.41 5.89
N SER A 177 -7.86 8.13 5.59
CA SER A 177 -7.23 7.02 6.31
C SER A 177 -5.70 7.14 6.24
N LEU A 178 -5.05 7.07 7.40
CA LEU A 178 -3.59 6.95 7.48
C LEU A 178 -3.22 5.47 7.42
N HIS A 179 -2.59 5.07 6.33
CA HIS A 179 -2.18 3.69 6.09
C HIS A 179 -0.95 3.35 6.93
N PHE A 180 -0.98 2.16 7.53
CA PHE A 180 0.11 1.62 8.35
C PHE A 180 0.61 2.67 9.37
N ALA A 181 -0.27 3.16 10.24
CA ALA A 181 0.06 4.19 11.24
C ALA A 181 0.74 3.67 12.53
N THR A 182 0.41 2.44 12.94
CA THR A 182 0.78 1.84 14.24
C THR A 182 1.77 0.68 14.08
N ASP A 183 3.03 0.85 14.49
CA ASP A 183 3.94 -0.29 14.71
C ASP A 183 3.76 -0.77 16.16
N PRO A 184 3.17 -1.94 16.41
CA PRO A 184 3.03 -2.44 17.76
C PRO A 184 4.40 -2.68 18.43
N GLY A 185 5.45 -2.95 17.66
CA GLY A 185 6.76 -3.20 18.24
C GLY A 185 6.81 -4.53 19.01
N LYS A 186 7.84 -4.70 19.86
CA LYS A 186 8.03 -5.93 20.65
C LYS A 186 7.31 -5.92 22.00
N ASP A 187 6.95 -4.72 22.47
CA ASP A 187 6.38 -4.49 23.81
C ASP A 187 4.88 -4.10 23.71
N TRP A 188 4.17 -4.56 22.68
CA TRP A 188 2.74 -4.32 22.52
C TRP A 188 1.91 -5.27 23.36
N GLU A 189 0.99 -4.72 24.14
CA GLU A 189 -0.05 -5.50 24.82
C GLU A 189 -1.37 -5.39 24.05
N TRP A 190 -1.67 -6.41 23.25
CA TRP A 190 -2.95 -6.59 22.55
C TRP A 190 -4.13 -6.52 23.53
N GLY A 191 -5.16 -5.72 23.22
CA GLY A 191 -6.35 -5.50 24.07
C GLY A 191 -6.23 -4.34 25.04
N ARG A 192 -5.01 -3.89 25.33
CA ARG A 192 -4.75 -2.77 26.25
C ARG A 192 -4.27 -1.54 25.51
N ASP A 193 -3.38 -1.73 24.54
CA ASP A 193 -2.73 -0.64 23.82
C ASP A 193 -3.46 -0.28 22.51
N ASP A 194 -4.52 -0.99 22.14
CA ASP A 194 -5.24 -0.81 20.86
C ASP A 194 -5.90 0.56 20.71
N ASN A 195 -6.18 1.25 21.81
CA ASN A 195 -6.70 2.62 21.82
C ASN A 195 -5.61 3.68 22.08
N ASP A 196 -4.38 3.26 22.35
CA ASP A 196 -3.27 4.17 22.61
C ASP A 196 -2.67 4.66 21.29
N ASN A 197 -3.18 5.80 20.82
CA ASN A 197 -2.63 6.60 19.70
C ASN A 197 -1.17 7.09 19.93
N ILE A 198 -0.50 6.60 20.98
CA ILE A 198 0.83 7.04 21.44
C ILE A 198 1.95 6.24 20.77
N LYS A 199 1.64 5.08 20.17
CA LYS A 199 2.60 4.21 19.48
C LYS A 199 2.41 4.28 17.97
N LEU A 200 2.51 5.50 17.42
CA LEU A 200 2.74 5.67 16.00
C LEU A 200 4.07 4.99 15.62
N ALA A 201 4.13 4.40 14.43
CA ALA A 201 5.38 3.86 13.90
C ALA A 201 6.50 4.90 13.94
N LYS A 202 7.70 4.46 14.30
CA LYS A 202 8.83 5.31 14.71
C LYS A 202 9.95 5.32 13.69
#